data_AF-A0A6C0K2B8-F1
#
_entry.id   AF-A0A6C0K2B8-F1
#
_cell.length_a   1.000
_cell.length_b   1.000
_cell.length_c   1.000
_cell.angle_alpha   90.00
_cell.angle_beta   90.00
_cell.angle_gamma   90.00
#
_symmetry.space_group_name_H-M   'P 1'
#
loop_
_entity.id
_entity.type
_entity.pdbx_description
1 polymer ?
#
loop_
_entity_poly.entity_id
_entity_poly.type
_entity_poly.pdbx_seq_one_letter_code
_entity_poly.pdbx_strand_id
1 'polypeptide(L)'
;MLSKQNNTTMSSEVVSREQYKRIRREYFKEINDYKSSLKHHIVTSRFNMQTLQENRDFVEKTPTIKCIYCCPDPIAKTIPIDSVLFVLEMNNETNKIAGIGLVRNHAFMHKYNVYSERSYNRYIYYGKNHIARENMTEEEDRIMKVFDILCFTGSKHMKRGQGIKSFPIETLYKCKRTLDLVGFIAEMFKIRMSKKDSNT
;
A
#
# COMPACT_ATOMS: atom_id res chain seq x y z
N MET A 1 31.73 46.71 26.01
CA MET A 1 30.40 46.07 26.16
C MET A 1 30.12 45.10 25.00
N LEU A 2 30.80 43.95 24.92
CA LEU A 2 30.64 43.02 23.78
C LEU A 2 30.62 41.52 24.14
N SER A 3 30.52 41.15 25.43
CA SER A 3 30.60 39.74 25.85
C SER A 3 29.28 39.08 26.28
N LYS A 4 28.14 39.78 26.19
CA LYS A 4 26.84 39.23 26.67
C LYS A 4 25.89 38.71 25.57
N GLN A 5 26.19 38.92 24.28
CA GLN A 5 25.30 38.52 23.18
C GLN A 5 25.52 37.10 22.62
N ASN A 6 26.69 36.47 22.86
CA ASN A 6 26.98 35.15 22.29
C ASN A 6 26.45 33.96 23.11
N ASN A 7 26.27 34.10 24.43
CA ASN A 7 25.80 33.01 25.30
C ASN A 7 24.27 32.78 25.21
N THR A 8 23.50 33.83 24.94
CA THR A 8 22.03 33.75 24.85
C THR A 8 21.57 33.08 23.56
N THR A 9 22.28 33.29 22.46
CA THR A 9 21.96 32.72 21.13
C THR A 9 22.31 31.24 21.06
N MET A 10 23.42 30.82 21.66
CA MET A 10 23.77 29.40 21.78
C MET A 10 22.77 28.61 22.64
N SER A 11 22.27 29.18 23.73
CA SER A 11 21.30 28.49 24.59
C SER A 11 19.92 28.37 23.94
N SER A 12 19.46 29.40 23.22
CA SER A 12 18.18 29.36 22.49
C SER A 12 18.20 28.37 21.32
N GLU A 13 19.32 28.28 20.58
CA GLU A 13 19.49 27.28 19.53
C GLU A 13 19.48 25.84 20.09
N VAL A 14 20.16 25.58 21.20
CA VAL A 14 20.18 24.27 21.86
C VAL A 14 18.79 23.88 22.37
N VAL A 15 18.06 24.82 22.99
CA VAL A 15 16.67 24.60 23.44
C VAL A 15 15.76 24.30 22.25
N SER A 16 15.91 25.01 21.12
CA SER A 16 15.11 24.74 19.91
C SER A 16 15.39 23.35 19.32
N ARG A 17 16.66 22.89 19.37
CA ARG A 17 17.06 21.57 18.88
C ARG A 17 16.52 20.46 19.77
N GLU A 18 16.57 20.60 21.09
CA GLU A 18 16.02 19.60 22.01
C GLU A 18 14.49 19.54 21.93
N GLN A 19 13.83 20.69 21.81
CA GLN A 19 12.39 20.75 21.58
C GLN A 19 12.00 20.08 20.26
N TYR A 20 12.73 20.34 19.17
CA TYR A 20 12.52 19.66 17.89
C TYR A 20 12.71 18.15 17.99
N LYS A 21 13.77 17.69 18.67
CA LYS A 21 14.01 16.27 18.91
C LYS A 21 12.85 15.63 19.68
N ARG A 22 12.31 16.32 20.69
CA ARG A 22 11.17 15.84 21.49
C ARG A 22 9.92 15.70 20.63
N ILE A 23 9.52 16.75 19.91
CA ILE A 23 8.35 16.72 19.00
C ILE A 23 8.50 15.60 17.97
N ARG A 24 9.70 15.43 17.42
CA ARG A 24 9.98 14.36 16.44
C ARG A 24 9.83 12.97 17.06
N ARG A 25 10.28 12.75 18.31
CA ARG A 25 10.10 11.47 19.02
C ARG A 25 8.63 11.18 19.28
N GLU A 26 7.87 12.16 19.74
CA GLU A 26 6.43 12.04 19.99
C GLU A 26 5.69 11.68 18.69
N TYR A 27 5.98 12.40 17.60
CA TYR A 27 5.43 12.11 16.28
C TYR A 27 5.75 10.68 15.77
N PHE A 28 6.99 10.20 15.94
CA PHE A 28 7.34 8.83 15.56
C PHE A 28 6.65 7.78 16.45
N LYS A 29 6.45 8.09 17.73
CA LYS A 29 5.69 7.22 18.63
C LYS A 29 4.26 7.07 18.12
N GLU A 30 3.57 8.17 17.80
CA GLU A 30 2.22 8.15 17.24
C GLU A 30 2.12 7.33 15.95
N ILE A 31 3.09 7.48 15.03
CA ILE A 31 3.13 6.68 13.80
C ILE A 31 3.28 5.19 14.10
N ASN A 32 4.12 4.82 15.07
CA ASN A 32 4.33 3.42 15.44
C ASN A 32 3.12 2.83 16.15
N ASP A 33 2.46 3.60 17.01
CA ASP A 33 1.20 3.21 17.67
C ASP A 33 0.11 3.00 16.61
N TYR A 34 0.00 3.93 15.65
CA TYR A 34 -0.91 3.79 14.52
C TYR A 34 -0.58 2.53 13.68
N LYS A 35 0.68 2.31 13.32
CA LYS A 35 1.12 1.13 12.57
C LYS A 35 0.71 -0.17 13.27
N SER A 36 0.89 -0.22 14.59
CA SER A 36 0.60 -1.41 15.40
C SER A 36 -0.91 -1.64 15.57
N SER A 37 -1.72 -0.58 15.47
CA SER A 37 -3.19 -0.67 15.52
C SER A 37 -3.83 -1.18 14.22
N LEU A 38 -3.09 -1.22 13.11
CA LEU A 38 -3.64 -1.61 11.81
C LEU A 38 -3.93 -3.11 11.75
N LYS A 39 -5.20 -3.45 11.52
CA LYS A 39 -5.65 -4.84 11.25
C LYS A 39 -5.42 -5.28 9.81
N HIS A 40 -5.36 -4.33 8.88
CA HIS A 40 -5.21 -4.55 7.45
C HIS A 40 -4.09 -3.65 6.92
N HIS A 41 -3.37 -4.10 5.91
CA HIS A 41 -2.26 -3.35 5.34
C HIS A 41 -2.48 -3.07 3.86
N ILE A 42 -2.20 -1.83 3.45
CA ILE A 42 -2.13 -1.46 2.03
C ILE A 42 -0.70 -1.71 1.55
N VAL A 43 -0.60 -2.40 0.42
CA VAL A 43 0.66 -2.66 -0.28
C VAL A 43 0.49 -2.30 -1.75
N THR A 44 1.59 -2.16 -2.47
CA THR A 44 1.59 -1.79 -3.89
C THR A 44 2.29 -2.86 -4.71
N SER A 45 1.72 -3.21 -5.85
CA SER A 45 2.37 -3.96 -6.93
C SER A 45 2.41 -3.09 -8.17
N ARG A 46 3.51 -3.17 -8.93
CA ARG A 46 3.76 -2.29 -10.07
C ARG A 46 3.66 -3.11 -11.34
N PHE A 47 2.88 -2.60 -12.27
CA PHE A 47 2.67 -3.19 -13.58
C PHE A 47 3.03 -2.18 -14.65
N ASN A 48 3.53 -2.70 -15.75
CA ASN A 48 3.48 -2.06 -17.05
C ASN A 48 2.28 -2.66 -17.82
N MET A 49 2.01 -2.23 -19.06
CA MET A 49 0.86 -2.75 -19.82
C MET A 49 0.96 -4.25 -20.06
N GLN A 50 2.14 -4.73 -20.46
CA GLN A 50 2.38 -6.15 -20.75
C GLN A 50 2.13 -7.03 -19.52
N THR A 51 2.77 -6.73 -18.39
CA THR A 51 2.65 -7.53 -17.16
C THR A 51 1.25 -7.45 -16.55
N LEU A 52 0.55 -6.31 -16.72
CA LEU A 52 -0.86 -6.22 -16.33
C LEU A 52 -1.72 -7.15 -17.19
N GLN A 53 -1.49 -7.20 -18.50
CA GLN A 53 -2.21 -8.10 -19.39
C GLN A 53 -1.94 -9.57 -19.07
N GLU A 54 -0.68 -9.97 -18.92
CA GLU A 54 -0.29 -11.34 -18.52
C GLU A 54 -0.99 -11.76 -17.21
N ASN A 55 -1.09 -10.82 -16.25
CA ASN A 55 -1.81 -11.04 -15.00
C ASN A 55 -3.31 -11.32 -15.23
N ARG A 56 -3.97 -10.51 -16.07
CA ARG A 56 -5.39 -10.69 -16.38
C ARG A 56 -5.65 -11.99 -17.13
N ASP A 57 -4.84 -12.30 -18.13
CA ASP A 57 -4.96 -13.53 -18.90
C ASP A 57 -4.86 -14.78 -18.01
N PHE A 58 -3.96 -14.76 -17.02
CA PHE A 58 -3.82 -15.85 -16.07
C PHE A 58 -5.06 -16.01 -15.17
N VAL A 59 -5.57 -14.89 -14.65
CA VAL A 59 -6.74 -14.87 -13.77
C VAL A 59 -7.99 -15.34 -14.51
N GLU A 60 -8.18 -14.91 -15.76
CA GLU A 60 -9.30 -15.34 -16.61
C GLU A 60 -9.31 -16.86 -16.82
N LYS A 61 -8.12 -17.46 -17.01
CA LYS A 61 -7.94 -18.91 -17.18
C LYS A 61 -8.04 -19.70 -15.88
N THR A 62 -8.10 -19.05 -14.71
CA THR A 62 -8.07 -19.70 -13.40
C THR A 62 -9.25 -19.27 -12.53
N PRO A 63 -10.46 -19.83 -12.72
CA PRO A 63 -11.70 -19.32 -12.13
C PRO A 63 -11.70 -19.16 -10.59
N THR A 64 -10.93 -20.00 -9.88
CA THR A 64 -10.80 -20.00 -8.42
C THR A 64 -9.95 -18.86 -7.86
N ILE A 65 -9.15 -18.21 -8.71
CA ILE A 65 -8.28 -17.09 -8.36
C ILE A 65 -8.88 -15.83 -8.96
N LYS A 66 -9.05 -14.77 -8.16
CA LYS A 66 -9.56 -13.47 -8.64
C LYS A 66 -8.49 -12.38 -8.66
N CYS A 67 -7.41 -12.55 -7.91
CA CYS A 67 -6.21 -11.72 -8.02
C CYS A 67 -4.97 -12.56 -7.70
N ILE A 68 -3.85 -12.22 -8.34
CA ILE A 68 -2.56 -12.88 -8.14
C ILE A 68 -1.44 -11.87 -8.27
N TYR A 69 -0.42 -11.99 -7.43
CA TYR A 69 0.73 -11.09 -7.37
C TYR A 69 1.99 -11.93 -7.18
N CYS A 70 2.86 -11.90 -8.18
CA CYS A 70 4.14 -12.59 -8.12
C CYS A 70 5.27 -11.58 -7.94
N CYS A 71 6.30 -11.95 -7.19
CA CYS A 71 7.46 -11.11 -6.95
C CYS A 71 8.74 -11.94 -6.77
N PRO A 72 9.91 -11.35 -7.08
CA PRO A 72 11.21 -12.01 -6.92
C PRO A 72 11.61 -12.22 -5.45
N ASP A 73 11.06 -11.42 -4.54
CA ASP A 73 11.37 -11.43 -3.11
C ASP A 73 10.08 -11.49 -2.27
N PRO A 74 10.10 -12.04 -1.06
CA PRO A 74 8.92 -12.07 -0.20
C PRO A 74 8.58 -10.67 0.32
N ILE A 75 7.34 -10.49 0.78
CA ILE A 75 6.90 -9.26 1.45
C ILE A 75 7.75 -9.03 2.70
N ALA A 76 8.04 -7.77 3.00
CA ALA A 76 8.87 -7.40 4.14
C ALA A 76 8.30 -7.95 5.46
N LYS A 77 9.18 -8.52 6.30
CA LYS A 77 8.84 -9.09 7.62
C LYS A 77 8.22 -8.09 8.60
N THR A 78 8.26 -6.80 8.26
CA THR A 78 7.61 -5.72 9.03
C THR A 78 6.08 -5.76 8.94
N ILE A 79 5.52 -6.53 8.00
CA ILE A 79 4.10 -6.86 7.93
C ILE A 79 3.91 -8.28 8.51
N PRO A 80 3.03 -8.48 9.50
CA PRO A 80 2.80 -9.80 10.08
C PRO A 80 2.39 -10.85 9.05
N ILE A 81 2.89 -12.08 9.21
CA ILE A 81 2.49 -13.23 8.38
C ILE A 81 0.97 -13.47 8.55
N ASP A 82 0.32 -13.95 7.50
CA ASP A 82 -1.12 -14.23 7.40
C ASP A 82 -2.06 -13.03 7.60
N SER A 83 -1.52 -11.83 7.80
CA SER A 83 -2.28 -10.58 7.78
C SER A 83 -2.96 -10.37 6.42
N VAL A 84 -4.05 -9.61 6.45
CA VAL A 84 -4.84 -9.30 5.26
C VAL A 84 -4.24 -8.08 4.57
N LEU A 85 -3.99 -8.22 3.27
CA LEU A 85 -3.36 -7.20 2.43
C LEU A 85 -4.31 -6.72 1.33
N PHE A 86 -4.39 -5.41 1.19
CA PHE A 86 -4.98 -4.75 0.03
C PHE A 86 -3.87 -4.36 -0.94
N VAL A 87 -3.80 -5.04 -2.08
CA VAL A 87 -2.76 -4.79 -3.09
C VAL A 87 -3.28 -3.79 -4.10
N LEU A 88 -2.74 -2.57 -4.08
CA LEU A 88 -2.98 -1.57 -5.12
C LEU A 88 -2.22 -1.96 -6.38
N GLU A 89 -2.95 -2.15 -7.48
CA GLU A 89 -2.40 -2.51 -8.79
C GLU A 89 -2.00 -1.24 -9.54
N MET A 90 -0.76 -0.80 -9.34
CA MET A 90 -0.24 0.42 -9.95
C MET A 90 0.15 0.17 -11.40
N ASN A 91 -0.60 0.70 -12.37
CA ASN A 91 -0.16 0.75 -13.76
C ASN A 91 0.76 1.98 -13.95
N ASN A 92 2.07 1.71 -14.00
CA ASN A 92 3.11 2.73 -14.06
C ASN A 92 3.22 3.45 -15.43
N GLU A 93 2.64 2.87 -16.48
CA GLU A 93 2.58 3.50 -17.80
C GLU A 93 1.47 4.55 -17.87
N THR A 94 0.27 4.24 -17.36
CA THR A 94 -0.84 5.21 -17.33
C THR A 94 -0.87 6.10 -16.08
N ASN A 95 -0.04 5.79 -15.08
CA ASN A 95 -0.09 6.42 -13.75
C ASN A 95 -1.47 6.34 -13.10
N LYS A 96 -2.11 5.16 -13.22
CA LYS A 96 -3.42 4.88 -12.64
C LYS A 96 -3.40 3.60 -11.83
N ILE A 97 -4.12 3.58 -10.72
CA ILE A 97 -4.53 2.34 -10.06
C ILE A 97 -5.50 1.64 -11.01
N ALA A 98 -5.22 0.37 -11.33
CA ALA A 98 -6.07 -0.46 -12.20
C ALA A 98 -7.11 -1.27 -11.40
N GLY A 99 -6.85 -1.50 -10.12
CA GLY A 99 -7.72 -2.27 -9.25
C GLY A 99 -7.08 -2.55 -7.90
N ILE A 100 -7.80 -3.28 -7.07
CA ILE A 100 -7.35 -3.69 -5.74
C ILE A 100 -7.62 -5.19 -5.57
N GLY A 101 -6.59 -5.95 -5.18
CA GLY A 101 -6.74 -7.33 -4.76
C GLY A 101 -6.72 -7.50 -3.24
N LEU A 102 -7.46 -8.49 -2.76
CA LEU A 102 -7.46 -8.91 -1.36
C LEU A 102 -6.73 -10.25 -1.22
N VAL A 103 -5.57 -10.25 -0.57
CA VAL A 103 -4.76 -11.45 -0.35
C VAL A 103 -4.38 -11.60 1.12
N ARG A 104 -3.94 -12.81 1.51
CA ARG A 104 -3.25 -13.02 2.78
C ARG A 104 -1.75 -12.90 2.58
N ASN A 105 -1.03 -12.42 3.59
CA ASN A 105 0.42 -12.41 3.63
C ASN A 105 0.98 -13.83 3.85
N HIS A 106 0.76 -14.69 2.87
CA HIS A 106 1.19 -16.08 2.85
C HIS A 106 1.71 -16.41 1.45
N ALA A 107 3.03 -16.55 1.34
CA ALA A 107 3.69 -16.75 0.05
C ALA A 107 3.65 -18.23 -0.35
N PHE A 108 3.32 -18.49 -1.61
CA PHE A 108 3.54 -19.77 -2.26
C PHE A 108 4.76 -19.67 -3.16
N MET A 109 5.69 -20.60 -3.06
CA MET A 109 6.90 -20.60 -3.89
C MET A 109 6.68 -21.40 -5.17
N HIS A 110 7.03 -20.82 -6.32
CA HIS A 110 7.05 -21.49 -7.64
C HIS A 110 5.76 -22.21 -8.05
N LYS A 111 4.61 -21.79 -7.51
CA LYS A 111 3.32 -22.46 -7.72
C LYS A 111 2.74 -22.24 -9.12
N TYR A 112 2.96 -21.07 -9.71
CA TYR A 112 2.37 -20.66 -10.98
C TYR A 112 3.38 -19.88 -11.83
N ASN A 113 3.28 -20.02 -13.15
CA ASN A 113 4.04 -19.23 -14.12
C ASN A 113 3.09 -18.19 -14.74
N VAL A 114 3.00 -17.02 -14.11
CA VAL A 114 2.11 -15.93 -14.54
C VAL A 114 2.79 -15.07 -15.59
N TYR A 115 4.04 -14.68 -15.33
CA TYR A 115 4.78 -13.75 -16.18
C TYR A 115 5.79 -14.48 -17.06
N SER A 116 6.05 -13.95 -18.26
CA SER A 116 7.12 -14.43 -19.15
C SER A 116 8.51 -14.32 -18.50
N GLU A 117 8.74 -13.24 -17.76
CA GLU A 117 9.95 -13.05 -16.93
C GLU A 117 9.91 -13.98 -15.70
N ARG A 118 10.69 -15.07 -15.77
CA ARG A 118 10.67 -16.15 -14.78
C ARG A 118 11.04 -15.70 -13.37
N SER A 119 11.93 -14.70 -13.23
CA SER A 119 12.35 -14.21 -11.92
C SER A 119 11.19 -13.63 -11.10
N TYR A 120 10.14 -13.13 -11.75
CA TYR A 120 8.95 -12.61 -11.08
C TYR A 120 8.05 -13.70 -10.50
N ASN A 121 8.14 -14.94 -10.97
CA ASN A 121 7.26 -16.05 -10.53
C ASN A 121 7.77 -16.79 -9.28
N ARG A 122 8.71 -16.20 -8.52
CA ARG A 122 9.34 -16.87 -7.36
C ARG A 122 8.40 -16.97 -6.15
N TYR A 123 7.90 -15.85 -5.68
CA TYR A 123 6.95 -15.77 -4.56
C TYR A 123 5.60 -15.30 -5.06
N ILE A 124 4.53 -15.99 -4.68
CA ILE A 124 3.19 -15.77 -5.21
C ILE A 124 2.21 -15.57 -4.07
N TYR A 125 1.39 -14.52 -4.19
CA TYR A 125 0.28 -14.21 -3.30
C TYR A 125 -0.98 -14.14 -4.15
N TYR A 126 -2.03 -14.85 -3.79
CA TYR A 126 -3.27 -14.83 -4.56
C TYR A 126 -4.49 -14.82 -3.65
N GLY A 127 -5.62 -14.37 -4.20
CA GLY A 127 -6.85 -14.13 -3.47
C GLY A 127 -8.10 -14.46 -4.26
N LYS A 128 -9.20 -14.61 -3.53
CA LYS A 128 -10.53 -14.90 -4.09
C LYS A 128 -11.38 -13.64 -4.33
N ASN A 129 -10.87 -12.46 -3.98
CA ASN A 129 -11.58 -11.20 -4.15
C ASN A 129 -10.67 -10.17 -4.82
N HIS A 130 -11.24 -9.45 -5.79
CA HIS A 130 -10.63 -8.38 -6.54
C HIS A 130 -11.71 -7.36 -6.90
N ILE A 131 -11.33 -6.09 -6.92
CA ILE A 131 -12.18 -4.98 -7.36
C ILE A 131 -11.41 -4.25 -8.46
N ALA A 132 -11.80 -4.51 -9.71
CA ALA A 132 -11.31 -3.76 -10.85
C ALA A 132 -11.85 -2.33 -10.78
N ARG A 133 -11.05 -1.33 -11.19
CA ARG A 133 -11.40 0.07 -11.04
C ARG A 133 -12.64 0.46 -11.84
N GLU A 134 -12.83 -0.13 -13.01
CA GLU A 134 -14.01 0.03 -13.86
C GLU A 134 -15.32 -0.42 -13.18
N ASN A 135 -15.22 -1.27 -12.14
CA ASN A 135 -16.35 -1.77 -11.36
C ASN A 135 -16.52 -1.04 -10.02
N MET A 136 -15.86 0.11 -9.84
CA MET A 136 -15.97 0.94 -8.65
C MET A 136 -17.09 1.97 -8.80
N THR A 137 -17.70 2.35 -7.68
CA THR A 137 -18.65 3.47 -7.65
C THR A 137 -17.93 4.80 -7.89
N GLU A 138 -18.67 5.87 -8.17
CA GLU A 138 -18.06 7.21 -8.31
C GLU A 138 -17.31 7.65 -7.06
N GLU A 139 -17.83 7.31 -5.88
CA GLU A 139 -17.17 7.62 -4.60
C GLU A 139 -15.86 6.83 -4.45
N GLU A 140 -15.88 5.54 -4.75
CA GLU A 140 -14.69 4.69 -4.73
C GLU A 140 -13.63 5.18 -5.74
N ASP A 141 -14.03 5.59 -6.94
CA ASP A 141 -13.11 6.15 -7.94
C ASP A 141 -12.53 7.51 -7.51
N ARG A 142 -13.29 8.36 -6.78
CA ARG A 142 -12.72 9.57 -6.17
C ARG A 142 -11.59 9.22 -5.21
N ILE A 143 -11.74 8.16 -4.42
CA ILE A 143 -10.66 7.69 -3.54
C ILE A 143 -9.50 7.09 -4.37
N MET A 144 -9.78 6.39 -5.47
CA MET A 144 -8.72 5.92 -6.37
C MET A 144 -7.92 7.05 -7.01
N LYS A 145 -8.56 8.18 -7.34
CA LYS A 145 -7.87 9.39 -7.81
C LYS A 145 -6.94 9.97 -6.73
N VAL A 146 -7.31 9.89 -5.45
CA VAL A 146 -6.39 10.23 -4.35
C VAL A 146 -5.19 9.27 -4.36
N PHE A 147 -5.41 7.96 -4.51
CA PHE A 147 -4.31 7.02 -4.64
C PHE A 147 -3.46 7.24 -5.89
N ASP A 148 -4.03 7.65 -7.03
CA ASP A 148 -3.26 7.99 -8.23
C ASP A 148 -2.25 9.12 -7.92
N ILE A 149 -2.72 10.19 -7.26
CA ILE A 149 -1.84 11.29 -6.84
C ILE A 149 -0.75 10.77 -5.89
N LEU A 150 -1.13 10.06 -4.83
CA LEU A 150 -0.17 9.57 -3.81
C LEU A 150 0.86 8.59 -4.38
N CYS A 151 0.44 7.72 -5.31
CA CYS A 151 1.26 6.64 -5.86
C CYS A 151 2.20 7.09 -6.97
N PHE A 152 1.80 8.06 -7.79
CA PHE A 152 2.52 8.39 -9.03
C PHE A 152 3.17 9.78 -9.03
N THR A 153 2.85 10.65 -8.07
CA THR A 153 3.31 12.05 -8.07
C THR A 153 4.08 12.42 -6.80
N GLY A 154 4.82 13.54 -6.86
CA GLY A 154 5.62 14.05 -5.76
C GLY A 154 6.91 13.27 -5.49
N SER A 155 7.72 13.77 -4.56
CA SER A 155 9.03 13.20 -4.22
C SER A 155 8.97 11.84 -3.52
N LYS A 156 7.79 11.47 -2.97
CA LYS A 156 7.55 10.20 -2.26
C LYS A 156 6.72 9.21 -3.09
N HIS A 157 6.66 9.37 -4.41
CA HIS A 157 5.90 8.47 -5.29
C HIS A 157 6.39 7.00 -5.15
N MET A 158 5.53 6.04 -5.45
CA MET A 158 5.77 4.61 -5.28
C MET A 158 6.12 3.87 -6.57
N LYS A 159 6.43 4.60 -7.66
CA LYS A 159 6.73 4.04 -9.00
C LYS A 159 7.96 3.13 -9.06
N ARG A 160 8.86 3.20 -8.08
CA ARG A 160 10.15 2.49 -8.07
C ARG A 160 10.18 1.38 -7.02
N GLY A 161 10.96 0.33 -7.28
CA GLY A 161 11.18 -0.80 -6.38
C GLY A 161 10.54 -2.09 -6.88
N GLN A 162 11.19 -3.21 -6.61
CA GLN A 162 10.81 -4.53 -7.11
C GLN A 162 9.83 -5.25 -6.16
N GLY A 163 8.89 -5.98 -6.75
CA GLY A 163 7.88 -6.76 -6.02
C GLY A 163 6.88 -5.92 -5.23
N ILE A 164 6.24 -6.58 -4.26
CA ILE A 164 5.22 -5.99 -3.40
C ILE A 164 5.88 -5.14 -2.31
N LYS A 165 5.46 -3.88 -2.17
CA LYS A 165 6.00 -2.95 -1.15
C LYS A 165 4.89 -2.37 -0.29
N SER A 166 5.17 -2.20 1.01
CA SER A 166 4.25 -1.54 1.94
C SER A 166 3.95 -0.11 1.49
N PHE A 167 2.69 0.29 1.56
CA PHE A 167 2.32 1.68 1.38
C PHE A 167 2.89 2.52 2.54
N PRO A 168 3.38 3.76 2.31
CA PRO A 168 4.00 4.58 3.35
C PRO A 168 3.06 4.83 4.54
N ILE A 169 3.42 4.30 5.71
CA ILE A 169 2.61 4.41 6.94
C ILE A 169 2.39 5.86 7.38
N GLU A 170 3.40 6.71 7.19
CA GLU A 170 3.31 8.14 7.48
C GLU A 170 2.23 8.83 6.62
N THR A 171 2.11 8.44 5.35
CA THR A 171 1.07 8.96 4.45
C THR A 171 -0.32 8.55 4.94
N LEU A 172 -0.50 7.27 5.30
CA LEU A 172 -1.77 6.78 5.86
C LEU A 172 -2.13 7.51 7.17
N TYR A 173 -1.15 7.70 8.06
CA TYR A 173 -1.34 8.43 9.32
C TYR A 173 -1.82 9.87 9.08
N LYS A 174 -1.17 10.59 8.15
CA LYS A 174 -1.56 11.96 7.79
C LYS A 174 -2.97 12.01 7.18
N CYS A 175 -3.28 11.07 6.29
CA CYS A 175 -4.60 11.00 5.66
C CYS A 175 -5.70 10.66 6.66
N LYS A 176 -5.42 9.84 7.69
CA LYS A 176 -6.42 9.36 8.66
C LYS A 176 -7.25 10.48 9.30
N ARG A 177 -6.68 11.67 9.48
CA ARG A 177 -7.39 12.84 10.05
C ARG A 177 -8.55 13.34 9.18
N THR A 178 -8.49 13.09 7.88
CA THR A 178 -9.49 13.53 6.91
C THR A 178 -10.26 12.34 6.33
N LEU A 179 -9.56 11.23 6.08
CA LEU A 179 -10.12 10.01 5.51
C LEU A 179 -9.28 8.79 5.92
N ASP A 180 -9.92 7.80 6.55
CA ASP A 180 -9.27 6.52 6.82
C ASP A 180 -9.23 5.65 5.55
N LEU A 181 -8.14 5.80 4.79
CA LEU A 181 -7.93 5.07 3.53
C LEU A 181 -7.94 3.54 3.70
N VAL A 182 -7.43 3.03 4.83
CA VAL A 182 -7.41 1.59 5.09
C VAL A 182 -8.82 1.10 5.42
N GLY A 183 -9.54 1.83 6.27
CA GLY A 183 -10.93 1.55 6.60
C GLY A 183 -11.85 1.61 5.39
N PHE A 184 -11.65 2.59 4.52
CA PHE A 184 -12.43 2.76 3.29
C PHE A 184 -12.32 1.53 2.38
N ILE A 185 -11.09 1.10 2.05
CA ILE A 185 -10.88 -0.10 1.22
C ILE A 185 -11.46 -1.34 1.91
N ALA A 186 -11.31 -1.48 3.23
CA ALA A 186 -11.88 -2.61 3.96
C ALA A 186 -13.40 -2.69 3.79
N GLU A 187 -14.10 -1.55 3.86
CA GLU A 187 -15.55 -1.51 3.66
C GLU A 187 -15.95 -1.84 2.20
N MET A 188 -15.17 -1.39 1.20
CA MET A 188 -15.40 -1.75 -0.21
C MET A 188 -15.48 -3.27 -0.43
N PHE A 189 -14.56 -4.01 0.22
CA PHE A 189 -14.54 -5.47 0.16
C PHE A 189 -15.66 -6.09 0.99
N LYS A 190 -15.90 -5.58 2.20
CA LYS A 190 -16.95 -6.09 3.10
C LYS A 190 -18.33 -6.02 2.46
N ILE A 191 -18.68 -4.90 1.82
CA ILE A 191 -19.95 -4.72 1.10
C ILE A 191 -20.10 -5.74 -0.03
N ARG A 192 -19.03 -6.00 -0.78
CA ARG A 192 -19.07 -6.96 -1.89
C ARG A 192 -19.12 -8.41 -1.42
N MET A 193 -18.53 -8.71 -0.26
CA MET A 193 -18.55 -10.05 0.34
C MET A 193 -19.92 -10.37 0.94
N SER A 194 -20.55 -9.45 1.68
CA SER A 194 -21.88 -9.67 2.25
C SER A 194 -22.96 -9.93 1.21
N LYS A 195 -22.88 -9.25 0.05
CA LYS A 195 -23.80 -9.47 -1.08
C LYS A 195 -23.69 -10.87 -1.70
N LYS A 196 -22.50 -11.50 -1.65
CA LYS A 196 -22.32 -12.88 -2.13
C LYS A 196 -22.99 -13.87 -1.20
N ASP A 197 -22.86 -13.66 0.10
CA ASP A 197 -23.42 -14.54 1.13
C ASP A 197 -24.96 -14.45 1.17
N SER A 198 -25.55 -13.31 0.77
CA SER A 198 -27.02 -13.16 0.67
C SER A 198 -27.63 -13.73 -0.61
N ASN A 199 -26.81 -14.06 -1.62
CA ASN A 199 -27.24 -14.59 -2.92
C ASN A 199 -26.88 -16.08 -3.09
N THR A 200 -26.41 -16.74 -2.02
CA THR A 200 -26.12 -18.18 -1.97
C THR A 200 -27.13 -18.86 -1.06
#